data_AF-A0A7C9AP00-F1
#
_entry.id   AF-A0A7C9AP00-F1
#
_cell.length_a   1.000
_cell.length_b   1.000
_cell.length_c   1.000
_cell.angle_alpha   90.00
_cell.angle_beta   90.00
_cell.angle_gamma   90.00
#
_symmetry.space_group_name_H-M   'P 1'
#
loop_
_entity.id
_entity.type
_entity.pdbx_description
1 polymer ?
#
loop_
_entity_poly.entity_id
_entity_poly.type
_entity_poly.pdbx_seq_one_letter_code
_entity_poly.pdbx_strand_id
1 'polypeptide(L)'
;KAKLQLMFDLKRTPTEKEIIETVGISQERYRDVRRASNPVLSLHSRHLVTQEEFINGITDVDDVGGDNWTQPTLLRFALDDVLDSLQPKENLVIRQRFGLDGKGDRTLAEIAGNLNISREMVRKHEMKALLKLKHPARVEYLRPHM
;
A
#
# COMPACT_ATOMS: atom_id res chain seq x y z
N LYS A 1 -2.80 41.82 -0.54
CA LYS A 1 -3.18 43.24 -0.31
C LYS A 1 -3.60 43.48 1.14
N ALA A 2 -4.60 42.78 1.69
CA ALA A 2 -5.02 42.91 3.09
C ALA A 2 -3.89 42.76 4.13
N LYS A 3 -2.97 41.80 3.93
CA LYS A 3 -1.78 41.63 4.78
C LYS A 3 -0.90 42.89 4.88
N LEU A 4 -0.71 43.63 3.78
CA LEU A 4 0.13 44.83 3.74
C LEU A 4 -0.54 46.03 4.42
N GLN A 5 -1.87 46.17 4.25
CA GLN A 5 -2.66 47.20 4.94
C GLN A 5 -2.63 46.98 6.46
N LEU A 6 -2.92 45.76 6.91
CA LEU A 6 -2.87 45.41 8.33
C LEU A 6 -1.46 45.54 8.93
N MET A 7 -0.41 45.27 8.14
CA MET A 7 0.97 45.44 8.60
C MET A 7 1.34 46.93 8.79
N PHE A 8 0.79 47.81 7.95
CA PHE A 8 0.97 49.26 8.07
C PHE A 8 0.19 49.82 9.26
N ASP A 9 -1.08 49.40 9.42
CA ASP A 9 -1.97 49.90 10.47
C ASP A 9 -1.56 49.41 11.86
N LEU A 10 -1.18 48.13 11.99
CA LEU A 10 -0.85 47.51 13.28
C LEU A 10 0.64 47.66 13.64
N LYS A 11 1.49 48.17 12.73
CA LYS A 11 2.96 48.22 12.86
C LYS A 11 3.62 46.90 13.33
N ARG A 12 2.93 45.78 13.12
CA ARG A 12 3.37 44.42 13.45
C ARG A 12 2.92 43.46 12.36
N THR A 13 3.48 42.26 12.34
CA THR A 13 2.97 41.19 11.47
C THR A 13 1.57 40.77 11.94
N PRO A 14 0.54 40.86 11.08
CA PRO A 14 -0.83 40.52 11.45
C PRO A 14 -1.01 39.01 11.62
N THR A 15 -1.87 38.63 12.56
CA THR A 15 -2.18 37.22 12.87
C THR A 15 -3.11 36.64 11.80
N GLU A 16 -3.05 35.32 11.57
CA GLU A 16 -3.92 34.65 10.58
C GLU A 16 -5.41 34.94 10.79
N LYS A 17 -5.88 34.97 12.05
CA LYS A 17 -7.28 35.28 12.39
C LYS A 17 -7.69 36.69 11.95
N GLU A 18 -6.83 37.67 12.16
CA GLU A 18 -7.08 39.09 11.82
C GLU A 18 -7.13 39.28 10.29
N ILE A 19 -6.32 38.54 9.54
CA ILE A 19 -6.33 38.55 8.07
C ILE A 19 -7.61 37.92 7.53
N ILE A 20 -8.05 36.80 8.13
CA ILE A 20 -9.29 36.10 7.76
C ILE A 20 -10.51 37.00 8.01
N GLU A 21 -10.57 37.64 9.19
CA GLU A 21 -11.65 38.53 9.59
C GLU A 21 -11.75 39.77 8.69
N THR A 22 -10.62 40.37 8.34
CA THR A 22 -10.58 41.56 7.46
C THR A 22 -10.98 41.23 6.01
N VAL A 23 -10.69 40.01 5.54
CA VAL A 23 -10.96 39.58 4.15
C VAL A 23 -12.33 38.88 4.01
N GLY A 24 -12.95 38.47 5.12
CA GLY A 24 -14.28 37.85 5.13
C GLY A 24 -14.34 36.48 4.47
N ILE A 25 -13.24 35.72 4.48
CA ILE A 25 -13.14 34.37 3.88
C ILE A 25 -13.18 33.28 4.96
N SER A 26 -13.55 32.05 4.59
CA SER A 26 -13.46 30.92 5.50
C SER A 26 -12.00 30.53 5.78
N GLN A 27 -11.75 29.93 6.94
CA GLN A 27 -10.40 29.49 7.33
C GLN A 27 -9.83 28.44 6.36
N GLU A 28 -10.68 27.59 5.80
CA GLU A 28 -10.30 26.61 4.76
C GLU A 28 -9.82 27.33 3.48
N ARG A 29 -10.60 28.29 2.98
CA ARG A 29 -10.22 29.08 1.80
C ARG A 29 -8.93 29.87 2.03
N TYR A 30 -8.69 30.38 3.24
CA TYR A 30 -7.42 31.04 3.57
C TYR A 30 -6.22 30.09 3.49
N ARG A 31 -6.37 28.85 3.96
CA ARG A 31 -5.32 27.82 3.86
C ARG A 31 -5.03 27.44 2.42
N ASP A 32 -6.06 27.28 1.60
CA ASP A 32 -5.90 26.92 0.19
C ASP A 32 -5.22 28.05 -0.59
N VAL A 33 -5.67 29.29 -0.41
CA VAL A 33 -5.05 30.46 -1.03
C VAL A 33 -3.59 30.61 -0.58
N ARG A 34 -3.29 30.37 0.71
CA ARG A 34 -1.92 30.43 1.22
C ARG A 34 -1.04 29.33 0.65
N ARG A 35 -1.56 28.11 0.51
CA ARG A 35 -0.85 27.00 -0.13
C ARG A 35 -0.59 27.29 -1.60
N ALA A 36 -1.58 27.80 -2.32
CA ALA A 36 -1.46 28.18 -3.73
C ALA A 36 -0.55 29.40 -3.97
N SER A 37 -0.44 30.30 -2.98
CA SER A 37 0.41 31.49 -3.05
C SER A 37 1.87 31.21 -2.70
N ASN A 38 2.20 30.02 -2.16
CA ASN A 38 3.58 29.64 -1.95
C ASN A 38 4.23 29.38 -3.33
N PRO A 39 5.32 30.09 -3.68
CA PRO A 39 6.00 29.86 -4.95
C PRO A 39 6.56 28.44 -4.97
N VAL A 40 6.41 27.76 -6.11
CA VAL A 40 7.05 26.47 -6.35
C VAL A 40 8.56 26.70 -6.39
N LEU A 41 9.30 26.01 -5.53
CA LEU A 41 10.76 26.04 -5.52
C LEU A 41 11.28 25.07 -6.58
N SER A 42 12.37 25.44 -7.25
CA SER A 42 13.03 24.52 -8.17
C SER A 42 13.69 23.38 -7.39
N LEU A 43 13.49 22.15 -7.85
CA LEU A 43 14.14 20.97 -7.28
C LEU A 43 15.67 21.00 -7.43
N HIS A 44 16.17 21.69 -8.46
CA HIS A 44 17.60 21.88 -8.72
C HIS A 44 18.18 23.13 -8.03
N SER A 45 17.37 23.90 -7.31
CA SER A 45 17.93 24.98 -6.49
C SER A 45 18.79 24.38 -5.37
N ARG A 46 19.92 25.02 -5.08
CA ARG A 46 20.80 24.60 -3.99
C ARG A 46 20.39 25.24 -2.68
N HIS A 47 20.44 24.47 -1.61
CA HIS A 47 20.22 24.97 -0.27
C HIS A 47 21.40 25.88 0.15
N LEU A 48 21.12 27.05 0.72
CA LEU A 48 22.15 28.06 1.03
C LEU A 48 23.20 27.58 2.05
N VAL A 49 22.79 26.70 2.97
CA VAL A 49 23.65 26.16 4.05
C VAL A 49 24.36 24.87 3.64
N THR A 50 23.63 23.85 3.18
CA THR A 50 24.21 22.53 2.87
C THR A 50 24.79 22.44 1.46
N GLN A 51 24.52 23.42 0.58
CA GLN A 51 24.91 23.43 -0.85
C GLN A 51 24.35 22.27 -1.69
N GLU A 52 23.61 21.35 -1.08
CA GLU A 52 22.92 20.25 -1.75
C GLU A 52 21.70 20.76 -2.53
N GLU A 53 21.36 20.06 -3.61
CA GLU A 53 20.13 20.34 -4.37
C GLU A 53 18.91 19.90 -3.54
N PHE A 54 17.82 20.67 -3.61
CA PHE A 54 16.58 20.33 -2.89
C PHE A 54 16.02 18.96 -3.28
N ILE A 55 16.30 18.47 -4.51
CA ILE A 55 15.91 17.14 -4.97
C ILE A 55 16.50 16.01 -4.11
N ASN A 56 17.71 16.18 -3.58
CA ASN A 56 18.36 15.14 -2.78
C ASN A 56 17.74 14.99 -1.37
N GLY A 57 17.03 16.00 -0.90
CA GLY A 57 16.30 15.95 0.38
C GLY A 57 14.90 15.34 0.25
N ILE A 58 14.43 15.08 -0.97
CA ILE A 58 13.16 14.40 -1.23
C ILE A 58 13.45 12.91 -1.29
N THR A 59 13.12 12.20 -0.21
CA THR A 59 13.05 10.74 -0.25
C THR A 59 11.77 10.35 -0.97
N ASP A 60 11.86 9.40 -1.89
CA ASP A 60 10.68 8.77 -2.48
C ASP A 60 9.87 8.11 -1.36
N VAL A 61 8.69 8.66 -1.09
CA VAL A 61 7.75 8.08 -0.11
C VAL A 61 7.13 6.79 -0.66
N ASP A 62 7.23 6.59 -1.98
CA ASP A 62 6.81 5.37 -2.69
C ASP A 62 7.94 4.34 -2.85
N ASP A 63 9.16 4.61 -2.37
CA ASP A 63 10.20 3.60 -2.29
C ASP A 63 9.91 2.66 -1.12
N VAL A 64 8.92 1.79 -1.34
CA VAL A 64 8.73 0.55 -0.61
C VAL A 64 9.90 -0.37 -1.00
N GLY A 65 11.09 -0.02 -0.51
CA GLY A 65 12.34 -0.79 -0.48
C GLY A 65 12.68 -1.60 -1.73
N GLY A 66 13.74 -1.21 -2.43
CA GLY A 66 14.39 -2.05 -3.45
C GLY A 66 14.79 -3.47 -3.00
N ASP A 67 14.83 -3.73 -1.69
CA ASP A 67 15.08 -5.06 -1.10
C ASP A 67 13.80 -5.91 -0.91
N ASN A 68 12.62 -5.32 -1.14
CA ASN A 68 11.31 -5.94 -0.93
C ASN A 68 10.72 -6.54 -2.22
N TRP A 69 11.41 -6.43 -3.37
CA TRP A 69 10.99 -7.07 -4.62
C TRP A 69 11.47 -8.52 -4.74
N THR A 70 12.60 -8.86 -4.11
CA THR A 70 13.14 -10.23 -4.04
C THR A 70 12.36 -11.12 -3.09
N GLN A 71 11.96 -10.61 -1.93
CA GLN A 71 11.19 -11.34 -0.91
C GLN A 71 9.87 -11.96 -1.40
N PRO A 72 8.98 -11.24 -2.12
CA PRO A 72 7.72 -11.79 -2.58
C PRO A 72 7.89 -12.90 -3.62
N THR A 73 9.00 -12.91 -4.37
CA THR A 73 9.29 -14.00 -5.32
C THR A 73 9.72 -15.27 -4.59
N LEU A 74 10.60 -15.16 -3.58
CA LEU A 74 11.06 -16.30 -2.79
C LEU A 74 9.94 -16.94 -1.96
N LEU A 75 9.09 -16.11 -1.34
CA LEU A 75 7.90 -16.60 -0.63
C LEU A 75 6.94 -17.35 -1.56
N ARG A 76 6.80 -16.87 -2.80
CA ARG A 76 5.93 -17.51 -3.79
C ARG A 76 6.45 -18.88 -4.20
N PHE A 77 7.75 -19.02 -4.43
CA PHE A 77 8.38 -20.32 -4.71
C PHE A 77 8.23 -21.28 -3.53
N ALA A 78 8.50 -20.83 -2.30
CA ALA A 78 8.34 -21.66 -1.11
C ALA A 78 6.87 -22.09 -0.89
N LEU A 79 5.91 -21.19 -1.17
CA LEU A 79 4.49 -21.51 -1.13
C LEU A 79 4.11 -22.54 -2.19
N ASP A 80 4.62 -22.40 -3.42
CA ASP A 80 4.39 -23.35 -4.51
C ASP A 80 4.91 -24.74 -4.15
N ASP A 81 6.12 -24.86 -3.59
CA ASP A 81 6.69 -26.12 -3.12
C ASP A 81 5.80 -26.81 -2.05
N VAL A 82 5.29 -26.02 -1.10
CA VAL A 82 4.40 -26.54 -0.05
C VAL A 82 3.06 -26.99 -0.64
N LEU A 83 2.51 -26.27 -1.62
CA LEU A 83 1.27 -26.64 -2.29
C LEU A 83 1.43 -27.88 -3.17
N ASP A 84 2.58 -28.03 -3.81
CA ASP A 84 2.89 -29.17 -4.67
C ASP A 84 3.12 -30.46 -3.88
N SER A 85 3.45 -30.35 -2.58
CA SER A 85 3.45 -31.49 -1.65
C SER A 85 2.06 -32.00 -1.23
N LEU A 86 0.97 -31.34 -1.66
CA LEU A 86 -0.40 -31.80 -1.45
C LEU A 86 -0.82 -32.79 -2.54
N GLN A 87 -1.96 -33.47 -2.34
CA GLN A 87 -2.53 -34.28 -3.41
C GLN A 87 -2.95 -33.38 -4.58
N PRO A 88 -2.86 -33.82 -5.85
CA PRO A 88 -3.15 -32.97 -7.01
C PRO A 88 -4.52 -32.27 -6.96
N LYS A 89 -5.55 -32.99 -6.48
CA LYS A 89 -6.91 -32.44 -6.31
C LYS A 89 -7.02 -31.44 -5.16
N GLU A 90 -6.26 -31.65 -4.08
CA GLU A 90 -6.21 -30.74 -2.93
C GLU A 90 -5.48 -29.44 -3.30
N ASN A 91 -4.31 -29.56 -3.95
CA ASN A 91 -3.53 -28.44 -4.48
C ASN A 91 -4.39 -27.57 -5.40
N LEU A 92 -5.04 -28.19 -6.39
CA LEU A 92 -5.87 -27.48 -7.36
C LEU A 92 -7.05 -26.76 -6.69
N VAL A 93 -7.73 -27.39 -5.73
CA VAL A 93 -8.81 -26.74 -4.98
C VAL A 93 -8.29 -25.51 -4.22
N ILE A 94 -7.16 -25.62 -3.51
CA ILE A 94 -6.58 -24.50 -2.76
C ILE A 94 -6.12 -23.38 -3.70
N ARG A 95 -5.40 -23.69 -4.78
CA ARG A 95 -4.97 -22.68 -5.75
C ARG A 95 -6.15 -21.93 -6.35
N GLN A 96 -7.22 -22.63 -6.73
CA GLN A 96 -8.42 -22.00 -7.28
C GLN A 96 -9.23 -21.20 -6.24
N ARG A 97 -9.26 -21.65 -4.97
CA ARG A 97 -9.98 -21.02 -3.87
C ARG A 97 -9.37 -19.68 -3.47
N PHE A 98 -8.04 -19.60 -3.44
CA PHE A 98 -7.29 -18.42 -2.99
C PHE A 98 -6.69 -17.61 -4.15
N GLY A 99 -7.02 -17.93 -5.40
CA GLY A 99 -6.56 -17.19 -6.59
C GLY A 99 -5.05 -17.28 -6.84
N LEU A 100 -4.39 -18.32 -6.33
CA LEU A 100 -2.94 -18.51 -6.49
C LEU A 100 -2.55 -18.90 -7.92
N ASP A 101 -3.53 -19.21 -8.78
CA ASP A 101 -3.35 -19.47 -10.21
C ASP A 101 -3.50 -18.20 -11.08
N GLY A 102 -3.63 -17.03 -10.47
CA GLY A 102 -3.74 -15.74 -11.18
C GLY A 102 -5.09 -15.46 -11.81
N LYS A 103 -6.11 -16.31 -11.60
CA LYS A 103 -7.47 -16.13 -12.12
C LYS A 103 -8.46 -15.56 -11.09
N GLY A 104 -7.95 -15.10 -9.94
CA GLY A 104 -8.77 -14.65 -8.82
C GLY A 104 -9.35 -15.79 -7.99
N ASP A 105 -9.93 -15.44 -6.85
CA ASP A 105 -10.60 -16.36 -5.96
C ASP A 105 -11.94 -16.84 -6.57
N ARG A 106 -12.20 -18.15 -6.46
CA ARG A 106 -13.44 -18.76 -6.94
C ARG A 106 -14.29 -19.30 -5.81
N THR A 107 -15.60 -19.26 -6.02
CA THR A 107 -16.56 -19.88 -5.13
C THR A 107 -16.48 -21.41 -5.20
N LEU A 108 -16.92 -22.08 -4.13
CA LEU A 108 -16.97 -23.56 -4.11
C LEU A 108 -17.82 -24.15 -5.25
N ALA A 109 -18.82 -23.41 -5.74
CA ALA A 109 -19.67 -23.83 -6.84
C ALA A 109 -18.92 -23.79 -8.19
N GLU A 110 -18.17 -22.73 -8.45
CA GLU A 110 -17.35 -22.60 -9.66
C GLU A 110 -16.23 -23.64 -9.69
N ILE A 111 -15.57 -23.88 -8.55
CA ILE A 111 -14.53 -24.92 -8.43
C ILE A 111 -15.12 -26.31 -8.64
N ALA A 112 -16.32 -26.58 -8.10
CA ALA A 112 -17.04 -27.84 -8.32
C ALA A 112 -17.36 -28.06 -9.81
N GLY A 113 -17.79 -27.01 -10.51
CA GLY A 113 -18.04 -27.02 -11.95
C GLY A 113 -16.77 -27.30 -12.75
N ASN A 114 -15.65 -26.64 -12.43
CA ASN A 114 -14.38 -26.80 -13.13
C ASN A 114 -13.76 -28.20 -12.96
N LEU A 115 -14.01 -28.85 -11.83
CA LEU A 115 -13.41 -30.14 -11.48
C LEU A 115 -14.37 -31.32 -11.68
N ASN A 116 -15.60 -31.08 -12.15
CA ASN A 116 -16.67 -32.07 -12.28
C ASN A 116 -16.89 -32.90 -11.00
N ILE A 117 -16.79 -32.26 -9.83
CA ILE A 117 -17.04 -32.89 -8.52
C ILE A 117 -18.16 -32.18 -7.78
N SER A 118 -18.75 -32.83 -6.77
CA SER A 118 -19.75 -32.17 -5.95
C SER A 118 -19.15 -31.06 -5.08
N ARG A 119 -19.96 -30.05 -4.78
CA ARG A 119 -19.58 -28.95 -3.86
C ARG A 119 -19.08 -29.46 -2.51
N GLU A 120 -19.68 -30.53 -2.00
CA GLU A 120 -19.26 -31.17 -0.75
C GLU A 120 -17.88 -31.82 -0.89
N MET A 121 -17.58 -32.42 -2.04
CA MET A 121 -16.25 -32.97 -2.31
C MET A 121 -15.19 -31.86 -2.37
N VAL A 122 -15.49 -30.68 -2.95
CA VAL A 122 -14.57 -29.53 -2.89
C VAL A 122 -14.27 -29.16 -1.44
N ARG A 123 -15.30 -29.06 -0.59
CA ARG A 123 -15.14 -28.75 0.85
C ARG A 123 -14.31 -29.81 1.59
N LYS A 124 -14.49 -31.09 1.26
CA LYS A 124 -13.69 -32.19 1.82
C LYS A 124 -12.21 -32.07 1.43
N HIS A 125 -11.91 -31.76 0.18
CA HIS A 125 -10.53 -31.54 -0.27
C HIS A 125 -9.92 -30.30 0.38
N GLU A 126 -10.66 -29.19 0.46
CA GLU A 126 -10.22 -27.97 1.15
C GLU A 126 -9.87 -28.24 2.61
N MET A 127 -10.75 -28.91 3.36
CA MET A 127 -10.50 -29.19 4.78
C MET A 127 -9.28 -30.12 4.97
N LYS A 128 -9.12 -31.14 4.12
CA LYS A 128 -7.94 -32.01 4.15
C LYS A 128 -6.66 -31.24 3.83
N ALA A 129 -6.69 -30.37 2.82
CA ALA A 129 -5.55 -29.56 2.44
C ALA A 129 -5.15 -28.60 3.56
N LEU A 130 -6.11 -27.87 4.14
CA LEU A 130 -5.87 -26.96 5.26
C LEU A 130 -5.31 -27.68 6.49
N LEU A 131 -5.80 -28.88 6.79
CA LEU A 131 -5.26 -29.69 7.88
C LEU A 131 -3.79 -30.04 7.64
N LYS A 132 -3.42 -30.41 6.41
CA LYS A 132 -2.04 -30.71 6.03
C LYS A 132 -1.17 -29.46 6.06
N LEU A 133 -1.65 -28.32 5.55
CA LEU A 133 -0.93 -27.05 5.54
C LEU A 133 -0.65 -26.52 6.94
N LYS A 134 -1.52 -26.79 7.92
CA LYS A 134 -1.33 -26.43 9.33
C LYS A 134 -0.28 -27.27 10.07
N HIS A 135 0.28 -28.30 9.45
CA HIS A 135 1.29 -29.15 10.10
C HIS A 135 2.56 -28.34 10.42
N PRO A 136 3.13 -28.44 11.63
CA PRO A 136 4.24 -27.59 12.08
C PRO A 136 5.45 -27.63 11.15
N ALA A 137 5.79 -28.80 10.58
CA ALA A 137 6.90 -28.92 9.63
C ALA A 137 6.76 -28.03 8.38
N ARG A 138 5.53 -27.83 7.87
CA ARG A 138 5.27 -26.98 6.70
C ARG A 138 5.23 -25.50 7.07
N VAL A 139 4.72 -25.19 8.26
CA VAL A 139 4.75 -23.83 8.81
C VAL A 139 6.19 -23.38 9.08
N GLU A 140 7.01 -24.26 9.65
CA GLU A 140 8.41 -24.01 9.93
C GLU A 140 9.23 -23.85 8.64
N TYR A 141 8.89 -24.56 7.58
CA TYR A 141 9.48 -24.36 6.25
C TYR A 141 9.14 -22.98 5.66
N LEU A 142 7.93 -22.46 5.90
CA LEU A 142 7.52 -21.14 5.38
C LEU A 142 8.03 -19.96 6.23
N ARG A 143 8.28 -20.16 7.54
CA ARG A 143 8.72 -19.08 8.45
C ARG A 143 9.93 -18.26 7.98
N PRO A 144 10.99 -18.84 7.39
CA PRO A 144 12.15 -18.06 6.93
C PRO A 144 11.85 -17.19 5.71
N HIS A 145 10.74 -17.44 5.02
CA HIS A 145 10.32 -16.74 3.81
C HIS A 145 9.22 -15.70 4.05
N MET A 146 8.68 -15.62 5.28
CA MET A 146 7.67 -14.64 5.71
C MET A 146 8.32 -13.47 6.45
#